data_AF-A0A416E7L9-F1
#
_entry.id   AF-A0A416E7L9-F1
#
_cell.length_a   1.000
_cell.length_b   1.000
_cell.length_c   1.000
_cell.angle_alpha   90.00
_cell.angle_beta   90.00
_cell.angle_gamma   90.00
#
_symmetry.space_group_name_H-M   'P 1'
#
loop_
_entity.id
_entity.type
_entity.pdbx_description
1 polymer ?
#
loop_
_entity_poly.entity_id
_entity_poly.type
_entity_poly.pdbx_seq_one_letter_code
_entity_poly.pdbx_strand_id
1 'polypeptide(L)'
;MTKECKQQFTLRITQANSTQLIVILYEMTLQYLADGEQAVDDAGLVEAVHRARGCIKELLNSLHREYSPAGELSRLYLFCLRRLAVCEVRRDRTILEEIRKVIAPLCDAYRQIQDQDTSGPVMNNSQTVYAGLTYGRNQLTENMADQGTNRGMLV
;
A
#
# COMPACT_ATOMS: atom_id res chain seq x y z
N MET A 1 4.50 5.06 -9.68
CA MET A 1 3.93 3.72 -9.88
C MET A 1 3.38 3.63 -11.28
N THR A 2 3.80 2.61 -12.03
CA THR A 2 3.24 2.30 -13.35
C THR A 2 1.82 1.73 -13.26
N LYS A 3 1.11 1.63 -14.38
CA LYS A 3 -0.25 1.07 -14.42
C LYS A 3 -0.24 -0.41 -14.02
N GLU A 4 0.75 -1.15 -14.49
CA GLU A 4 0.97 -2.55 -14.20
C GLU A 4 1.22 -2.76 -12.71
N CYS A 5 2.06 -1.92 -12.10
CA CYS A 5 2.33 -1.95 -10.66
C CYS A 5 1.05 -1.74 -9.83
N LYS A 6 0.19 -0.78 -10.23
CA LYS A 6 -1.11 -0.56 -9.57
C LYS A 6 -2.03 -1.77 -9.70
N GLN A 7 -2.12 -2.39 -10.88
CA GLN A 7 -2.93 -3.60 -11.09
C GLN A 7 -2.45 -4.77 -10.23
N GLN A 8 -1.13 -4.97 -10.11
CA GLN A 8 -0.54 -5.99 -9.25
C GLN A 8 -0.91 -5.78 -7.77
N PHE A 9 -0.82 -4.53 -7.28
CA PHE A 9 -1.26 -4.22 -5.93
C PHE A 9 -2.76 -4.41 -5.76
N THR A 10 -3.59 -3.98 -6.71
CA THR A 10 -5.05 -4.21 -6.65
C THR A 10 -5.38 -5.69 -6.54
N LEU A 11 -4.76 -6.54 -7.35
CA LEU A 11 -4.97 -7.99 -7.27
C LEU A 11 -4.58 -8.55 -5.90
N ARG A 12 -3.40 -8.17 -5.39
CA ARG A 12 -2.94 -8.61 -4.07
C ARG A 12 -3.87 -8.14 -2.95
N ILE A 13 -4.35 -6.90 -3.00
CA ILE A 13 -5.30 -6.34 -2.02
C ILE A 13 -6.59 -7.16 -1.99
N THR A 14 -7.11 -7.57 -3.16
CA THR A 14 -8.36 -8.33 -3.23
C THR A 14 -8.29 -9.74 -2.62
N GLN A 15 -7.09 -10.24 -2.38
CA GLN A 15 -6.83 -11.61 -1.91
C GLN A 15 -6.16 -11.64 -0.53
N ALA A 16 -5.79 -10.48 0.02
CA ALA A 16 -5.00 -10.37 1.22
C ALA A 16 -5.84 -10.51 2.50
N ASN A 17 -5.28 -11.22 3.48
CA ASN A 17 -5.73 -11.12 4.87
C ASN A 17 -5.26 -9.80 5.52
N SER A 18 -5.63 -9.57 6.78
CA SER A 18 -5.34 -8.28 7.44
C SER A 18 -3.83 -8.01 7.56
N THR A 19 -3.02 -9.01 7.91
CA THR A 19 -1.56 -8.86 8.01
C THR A 19 -0.91 -8.62 6.65
N GLN A 20 -1.34 -9.33 5.61
CA GLN A 20 -0.88 -9.14 4.23
C GLN A 20 -1.26 -7.75 3.69
N LEU A 21 -2.42 -7.19 4.07
CA LEU A 21 -2.79 -5.81 3.72
C LEU A 21 -1.81 -4.79 4.32
N ILE A 22 -1.33 -5.01 5.55
CA ILE A 22 -0.29 -4.16 6.16
C ILE A 22 1.03 -4.26 5.39
N VAL A 23 1.45 -5.47 5.01
CA VAL A 23 2.64 -5.66 4.16
C VAL A 23 2.50 -4.92 2.84
N ILE A 24 1.33 -5.01 2.19
CA ILE A 24 1.05 -4.30 0.94
C ILE A 24 1.14 -2.78 1.13
N LEU A 25 0.60 -2.21 2.21
CA LEU A 25 0.70 -0.78 2.50
C LEU A 25 2.16 -0.32 2.65
N TYR A 26 3.00 -1.13 3.30
CA TYR A 26 4.43 -0.85 3.39
C TYR A 26 5.13 -0.88 2.04
N GLU A 27 4.87 -1.90 1.23
CA GLU A 27 5.46 -2.02 -0.11
C GLU A 27 5.02 -0.89 -1.03
N MET A 28 3.74 -0.49 -0.97
CA MET A 28 3.24 0.68 -1.68
C MET A 28 3.96 1.95 -1.21
N THR A 29 4.17 2.11 0.09
CA THR A 29 4.95 3.24 0.64
C THR A 29 6.35 3.27 0.06
N LEU A 30 7.10 2.16 0.11
CA LEU A 30 8.47 2.06 -0.42
C LEU A 30 8.54 2.34 -1.92
N GLN A 31 7.53 1.89 -2.67
CA GLN A 31 7.43 2.15 -4.10
C GLN A 31 7.17 3.63 -4.37
N TYR A 32 6.28 4.29 -3.63
CA TYR A 32 6.06 5.73 -3.77
C TYR A 32 7.29 6.56 -3.37
N LEU A 33 8.07 6.13 -2.37
CA LEU A 33 9.35 6.77 -2.06
C LEU A 33 10.33 6.65 -3.24
N ALA A 34 10.43 5.47 -3.86
CA ALA A 34 11.27 5.26 -5.05
C ALA A 34 10.79 6.11 -6.25
N ASP A 35 9.48 6.21 -6.46
CA ASP A 35 8.93 7.08 -7.50
C ASP A 35 9.30 8.55 -7.25
N GLY A 36 9.28 9.00 -5.99
CA GLY A 36 9.67 10.37 -5.61
C GLY A 36 11.15 10.66 -5.82
N GLU A 37 12.02 9.68 -5.53
CA GLU A 37 13.46 9.78 -5.81
C GLU A 37 13.72 9.92 -7.32
N GLN A 38 12.99 9.14 -8.13
CA GLN A 38 13.10 9.10 -9.59
C GLN A 38 12.28 10.17 -10.33
N ALA A 39 11.54 11.01 -9.62
CA ALA A 39 10.68 12.01 -10.23
C ALA A 39 11.49 12.96 -11.15
N VAL A 40 10.96 13.27 -12.33
CA VAL A 40 11.65 14.14 -13.30
C VAL A 40 11.49 15.62 -12.92
N ASP A 41 10.42 15.95 -12.19
CA ASP A 41 10.06 17.30 -11.78
C ASP A 41 9.52 17.36 -10.34
N ASP A 42 9.34 18.58 -9.85
CA ASP A 42 8.81 18.82 -8.51
C ASP A 42 7.36 18.36 -8.34
N ALA A 43 6.56 18.45 -9.40
CA ALA A 43 5.18 17.99 -9.36
C ALA A 43 5.10 16.46 -9.15
N GLY A 44 5.93 15.69 -9.85
CA GLY A 44 6.08 14.26 -9.65
C GLY A 44 6.55 13.89 -8.25
N LEU A 45 7.52 14.64 -7.70
CA LEU A 45 7.99 14.45 -6.33
C LEU A 45 6.86 14.67 -5.31
N VAL A 46 6.12 15.78 -5.45
CA VAL A 46 5.01 16.12 -4.54
C VAL A 46 3.90 15.08 -4.59
N GLU A 47 3.50 14.63 -5.78
CA GLU A 47 2.48 13.60 -5.92
C GLU A 47 2.93 12.27 -5.28
N ALA A 48 4.18 11.85 -5.51
CA ALA A 48 4.73 10.65 -4.90
C ALA A 48 4.78 10.73 -3.37
N VAL A 49 5.23 11.87 -2.83
CA VAL A 49 5.23 12.16 -1.40
C VAL A 49 3.81 12.17 -0.83
N HIS A 50 2.86 12.78 -1.53
CA HIS A 50 1.46 12.81 -1.11
C HIS A 50 0.87 11.40 -0.99
N ARG A 51 1.14 10.52 -1.97
CA ARG A 51 0.71 9.12 -1.94
C ARG A 51 1.37 8.33 -0.82
N ALA A 52 2.68 8.47 -0.61
CA ALA A 52 3.38 7.83 0.50
C ALA A 52 2.81 8.26 1.86
N ARG A 53 2.49 9.55 2.03
CA ARG A 53 1.81 10.06 3.24
C ARG A 53 0.45 9.41 3.47
N GLY A 54 -0.31 9.17 2.39
CA GLY A 54 -1.57 8.44 2.44
C GLY A 54 -1.39 7.03 3.02
N CYS A 55 -0.48 6.24 2.47
CA CYS A 55 -0.21 4.89 2.97
C CYS A 55 0.24 4.87 4.44
N ILE A 56 1.13 5.79 4.85
CA ILE A 56 1.59 5.86 6.25
C ILE A 56 0.46 6.28 7.21
N LYS A 57 -0.48 7.15 6.76
CA LYS A 57 -1.66 7.48 7.56
C LYS A 57 -2.57 6.27 7.76
N GLU A 58 -2.77 5.45 6.73
CA GLU A 58 -3.53 4.21 6.87
C GLU A 58 -2.85 3.24 7.83
N LEU A 59 -1.52 3.08 7.75
CA LEU A 59 -0.75 2.30 8.73
C LEU A 59 -0.87 2.81 10.16
N LEU A 60 -0.93 4.14 10.34
CA LEU A 60 -1.13 4.75 11.66
C LEU A 60 -2.55 4.51 12.19
N ASN A 61 -3.55 4.59 11.31
CA ASN A 61 -4.95 4.39 11.66
C ASN A 61 -5.29 2.93 11.96
N SER A 62 -4.57 1.97 11.36
CA SER A 62 -4.77 0.54 11.58
C SER A 62 -4.14 0.01 12.88
N LEU A 63 -3.39 0.83 13.63
CA LEU A 63 -2.76 0.40 14.88
C LEU A 63 -3.79 0.10 15.97
N HIS A 64 -3.79 -1.15 16.44
CA HIS A 64 -4.49 -1.57 17.65
C HIS A 64 -3.77 -1.05 18.90
N ARG A 65 -4.28 0.05 19.47
CA ARG A 65 -3.62 0.80 20.57
C ARG A 65 -3.51 0.05 21.90
N GLU A 66 -4.23 -1.04 22.04
CA GLU A 66 -4.21 -1.92 23.22
C GLU A 66 -2.94 -2.76 23.33
N TYR A 67 -2.19 -2.93 22.23
CA TYR A 67 -0.94 -3.68 22.23
C TYR A 67 0.27 -2.76 22.46
N SER A 68 1.21 -3.24 23.27
CA SER A 68 2.41 -2.48 23.65
C SER A 68 3.14 -1.83 22.47
N PRO A 69 3.40 -2.51 21.32
CA PRO A 69 4.17 -1.91 20.22
C PRO A 69 3.50 -0.73 19.51
N ALA A 70 2.19 -0.52 19.71
CA ALA A 70 1.44 0.51 18.99
C ALA A 70 1.96 1.93 19.32
N GLY A 71 2.46 2.14 20.55
CA GLY A 71 3.02 3.42 20.96
C GLY A 71 4.29 3.79 20.19
N GLU A 72 5.23 2.85 20.08
CA GLU A 72 6.48 3.04 19.35
C GLU A 72 6.25 3.17 17.85
N LEU A 73 5.41 2.30 17.26
CA LEU A 73 5.06 2.34 15.84
C LEU A 73 4.39 3.68 15.47
N SER A 74 3.47 4.17 16.31
CA SER A 74 2.83 5.47 16.12
C SER A 74 3.84 6.61 16.07
N ARG A 75 4.85 6.61 16.95
CA ARG A 75 5.92 7.63 16.95
C ARG A 75 6.76 7.57 15.68
N LEU A 76 7.09 6.37 15.20
CA LEU A 76 7.82 6.18 13.95
C LEU A 76 7.02 6.69 12.74
N TYR A 77 5.74 6.34 12.63
CA TYR A 77 4.90 6.83 11.54
C TYR A 77 4.72 8.35 11.58
N LEU A 78 4.51 8.93 12.76
CA LEU A 78 4.42 10.39 12.93
C LEU A 78 5.73 11.09 12.55
N PHE A 79 6.89 10.49 12.86
CA PHE A 79 8.18 10.97 12.38
C PHE A 79 8.23 10.97 10.85
N CYS A 80 7.90 9.86 10.20
CA CYS A 80 7.88 9.76 8.73
C CYS A 80 6.93 10.78 8.10
N LEU A 81 5.72 10.97 8.66
CA LEU A 81 4.76 11.97 8.18
C LEU A 81 5.31 13.40 8.31
N ARG A 82 5.99 13.74 9.40
CA ARG A 82 6.61 15.07 9.54
C ARG A 82 7.74 15.27 8.54
N ARG A 83 8.62 14.28 8.36
CA ARG A 83 9.73 14.34 7.39
C ARG A 83 9.20 14.45 5.96
N LEU A 84 8.17 13.68 5.58
CA LEU A 84 7.53 13.80 4.27
C LEU A 84 6.93 15.19 4.02
N ALA A 85 6.33 15.83 5.04
CA ALA A 85 5.84 17.20 4.88
C ALA A 85 6.98 18.19 4.61
N VAL A 86 8.13 18.00 5.26
CA VAL A 86 9.33 18.81 5.00
C VAL A 86 9.89 18.53 3.60
N CYS A 87 9.96 17.26 3.19
CA CYS A 87 10.36 16.86 1.83
C CYS A 87 9.48 17.53 0.77
N GLU A 88 8.17 17.56 1.00
CA GLU A 88 7.22 18.26 0.15
C GLU A 88 7.62 19.73 0.09
N VAL A 89 7.57 20.49 1.18
CA VAL A 89 7.83 21.95 1.15
C VAL A 89 9.22 22.32 0.62
N ARG A 90 10.27 21.58 0.99
CA ARG A 90 11.66 21.91 0.64
C ARG A 90 12.13 21.30 -0.68
N ARG A 91 11.36 20.39 -1.27
CA ARG A 91 11.75 19.58 -2.45
C ARG A 91 13.05 18.79 -2.24
N ASP A 92 13.34 18.45 -0.99
CA ASP A 92 14.58 17.78 -0.60
C ASP A 92 14.41 16.26 -0.65
N ARG A 93 14.92 15.65 -1.72
CA ARG A 93 14.79 14.21 -1.99
C ARG A 93 15.60 13.34 -1.04
N THR A 94 16.63 13.88 -0.36
CA THR A 94 17.44 13.06 0.56
C THR A 94 16.63 12.56 1.76
N ILE A 95 15.53 13.26 2.06
CA ILE A 95 14.58 12.89 3.11
C ILE A 95 13.88 11.56 2.79
N LEU A 96 13.65 11.24 1.52
CA LEU A 96 12.99 9.99 1.11
C LEU A 96 13.80 8.76 1.55
N GLU A 97 15.12 8.83 1.42
CA GLU A 97 16.03 7.77 1.85
C GLU A 97 16.04 7.59 3.38
N GLU A 98 15.93 8.67 4.15
CA GLU A 98 15.78 8.58 5.61
C GLU A 98 14.51 7.82 5.99
N ILE A 99 13.40 8.11 5.31
CA ILE A 99 12.11 7.45 5.57
C ILE A 99 12.18 5.98 5.13
N ARG A 100 12.83 5.69 4.01
CA ARG A 100 13.07 4.31 3.54
C ARG A 100 13.78 3.49 4.61
N LYS A 101 14.80 4.03 5.27
CA LYS A 101 15.54 3.36 6.36
C LYS A 101 14.68 3.02 7.57
N VAL A 102 13.59 3.75 7.81
CA VAL A 102 12.62 3.44 8.88
C VAL A 102 11.60 2.41 8.40
N ILE A 103 11.07 2.58 7.19
CA ILE A 103 9.96 1.77 6.68
C ILE A 103 10.39 0.38 6.22
N ALA A 104 11.58 0.24 5.61
CA ALA A 104 12.03 -1.04 5.05
C ALA A 104 12.18 -2.14 6.12
N PRO A 105 12.84 -1.90 7.28
CA PRO A 105 12.94 -2.91 8.33
C PRO A 105 11.57 -3.33 8.91
N LEU A 106 10.62 -2.39 8.99
CA LEU A 106 9.27 -2.70 9.44
C LEU A 106 8.53 -3.56 8.42
N CYS A 107 8.66 -3.25 7.12
CA CYS A 107 8.12 -4.07 6.04
C CYS A 107 8.64 -5.50 6.12
N ASP A 108 9.95 -5.67 6.29
CA ASP A 108 10.58 -6.98 6.39
C ASP A 108 10.13 -7.75 7.62
N ALA A 109 9.99 -7.09 8.77
CA ALA A 109 9.44 -7.70 9.98
C ALA A 109 7.99 -8.20 9.76
N TYR A 110 7.13 -7.39 9.13
CA TYR A 110 5.76 -7.80 8.82
C TYR A 110 5.70 -8.94 7.78
N ARG A 111 6.62 -8.96 6.82
CA ARG A 111 6.73 -10.06 5.85
C ARG A 111 7.05 -11.40 6.52
N GLN A 112 7.85 -11.40 7.58
CA GLN A 112 8.21 -12.62 8.31
C GLN A 112 7.05 -13.20 9.12
N ILE A 113 6.06 -12.38 9.50
CA ILE A 113 4.92 -12.81 10.30
C ILE A 113 3.64 -13.01 9.49
N GLN A 114 3.59 -12.55 8.24
CA GLN A 114 2.36 -12.59 7.43
C GLN A 114 1.81 -14.02 7.22
N ASP A 115 2.69 -15.03 7.17
CA ASP A 115 2.30 -16.43 6.98
C ASP A 115 1.79 -17.09 8.28
N GLN A 116 1.98 -16.43 9.43
CA GLN A 116 1.45 -16.87 10.72
C GLN A 116 -0.04 -16.49 10.87
N ASP A 117 -0.49 -15.50 10.10
CA ASP A 117 -1.89 -15.12 10.02
C ASP A 117 -2.63 -16.06 9.06
N THR A 118 -3.34 -17.04 9.63
CA THR A 118 -4.12 -18.01 8.87
C THR A 118 -5.54 -17.53 8.56
N SER A 119 -5.86 -16.25 8.82
CA SER A 119 -7.16 -15.70 8.48
C SER A 119 -7.34 -15.60 6.96
N GLY A 120 -8.60 -15.68 6.53
CA GLY A 120 -8.95 -15.56 5.11
C GLY A 120 -8.84 -14.13 4.59
N PRO A 121 -9.08 -13.91 3.28
CA PRO A 121 -9.09 -12.59 2.69
C PRO A 121 -10.11 -11.67 3.37
N VAL A 122 -9.75 -10.39 3.55
CA VAL A 122 -10.65 -9.39 4.17
C VAL A 122 -11.79 -8.99 3.23
N MET A 123 -11.62 -9.18 1.91
CA MET A 123 -12.67 -8.92 0.91
C MET A 123 -13.43 -10.22 0.58
N ASN A 124 -14.74 -10.25 0.83
CA ASN A 124 -15.60 -11.40 0.50
C ASN A 124 -16.13 -11.40 -0.95
N ASN A 125 -16.14 -10.25 -1.64
CA ASN A 125 -16.78 -10.07 -2.94
C ASN A 125 -15.84 -9.52 -4.03
N SER A 126 -14.54 -9.72 -3.89
CA SER A 126 -13.63 -9.49 -5.01
C SER A 126 -13.85 -10.60 -6.04
N GLN A 127 -14.16 -10.24 -7.29
CA GLN A 127 -14.25 -11.24 -8.36
C GLN A 127 -12.93 -12.02 -8.43
N THR A 128 -12.99 -13.34 -8.25
CA THR A 128 -11.85 -14.23 -8.45
C THR A 128 -11.48 -14.20 -9.93
N VAL A 129 -10.49 -13.38 -10.29
CA VAL A 129 -9.94 -13.38 -11.65
C VAL A 129 -9.17 -14.67 -11.85
N TYR A 130 -9.84 -15.71 -12.35
CA TYR A 130 -9.19 -16.95 -12.73
C TYR A 130 -8.38 -16.70 -14.01
N ALA A 131 -7.05 -16.70 -13.88
CA ALA A 131 -6.12 -16.62 -14.99
C ALA A 131 -6.21 -17.90 -15.84
N GLY A 132 -7.23 -18.00 -16.68
CA GLY A 132 -7.44 -19.16 -17.54
C GLY A 132 -8.77 -19.27 -18.27
N LEU A 133 -9.78 -18.48 -17.91
CA LEU A 133 -11.11 -18.53 -18.57
C LEU A 133 -11.55 -17.20 -19.21
N THR A 134 -10.77 -16.14 -19.07
CA THR A 134 -11.13 -14.78 -19.49
C THR A 134 -10.32 -14.22 -20.66
N TYR A 135 -9.38 -15.00 -21.22
CA TYR A 135 -8.61 -14.59 -22.40
C TYR A 135 -8.79 -15.58 -23.54
N GLY A 136 -9.87 -15.42 -24.29
CA GLY A 136 -9.99 -15.91 -25.65
C GLY A 136 -9.22 -14.99 -26.60
N ARG A 137 -8.39 -15.58 -27.45
CA ARG A 137 -7.63 -14.89 -28.51
C ARG A 137 -8.62 -14.16 -29.44
N ASN A 138 -8.72 -12.83 -29.31
CA ASN A 138 -9.48 -11.89 -30.16
C ASN A 138 -10.97 -11.57 -29.88
N GLN A 139 -11.45 -11.49 -28.63
CA GLN A 139 -12.69 -10.70 -28.38
C GLN A 139 -12.85 -10.29 -26.91
N LEU A 140 -12.82 -8.97 -26.66
CA LEU A 140 -13.15 -8.34 -25.39
C LEU A 140 -14.67 -8.09 -25.37
N THR A 141 -15.42 -8.99 -24.75
CA THR A 141 -16.75 -8.65 -24.24
C THR A 141 -16.64 -8.66 -22.71
N GLU A 142 -16.37 -7.50 -22.14
CA GLU A 142 -16.52 -7.27 -20.71
C GLU A 142 -18.00 -7.45 -20.37
N ASN A 143 -18.35 -8.54 -19.69
CA ASN A 143 -19.67 -8.65 -19.09
C ASN A 143 -19.78 -7.61 -17.96
N MET A 144 -20.20 -6.40 -18.33
CA MET A 144 -20.57 -5.30 -17.44
C MET A 144 -21.94 -5.56 -16.78
N ALA A 145 -22.14 -6.72 -16.18
CA ALA A 145 -23.44 -7.08 -15.60
C ALA A 145 -23.55 -6.82 -14.08
N ASP A 146 -22.47 -6.46 -13.37
CA ASP A 146 -22.55 -6.28 -11.91
C ASP A 146 -21.51 -5.29 -11.34
N GLN A 147 -21.45 -4.06 -11.88
CA GLN A 147 -20.55 -3.00 -11.38
C GLN A 147 -21.08 -2.23 -10.15
N GLY A 148 -22.16 -2.66 -9.50
CA GLY A 148 -22.93 -1.77 -8.64
C GLY A 148 -22.61 -1.78 -7.15
N THR A 149 -22.65 -2.94 -6.49
CA THR A 149 -23.37 -2.89 -5.19
C THR A 149 -22.63 -3.44 -3.97
N ASN A 150 -21.49 -4.16 -4.08
CA ASN A 150 -20.98 -4.82 -2.88
C ASN A 150 -19.47 -5.11 -2.79
N ARG A 151 -18.61 -4.10 -2.96
CA ARG A 151 -17.17 -4.19 -2.61
C ARG A 151 -16.92 -3.76 -1.14
N GLY A 152 -17.51 -4.47 -0.17
CA GLY A 152 -17.39 -4.20 1.26
C GLY A 152 -16.32 -5.03 1.98
N MET A 153 -15.84 -4.55 3.15
CA MET A 153 -14.96 -5.28 4.07
C MET A 153 -15.76 -6.24 4.96
N LEU A 154 -15.16 -7.37 5.34
CA LEU A 154 -15.68 -8.28 6.36
C LEU A 154 -15.64 -7.57 7.73
N VAL A 155 -16.79 -7.49 8.42
CA VAL A 155 -16.91 -7.00 9.80
C VAL A 155 -17.03 -8.19 10.74
#